data_AF-A0A3M1EKD6-F1
#
_entry.id   AF-A0A3M1EKD6-F1
#
_cell.length_a   1.000
_cell.length_b   1.000
_cell.length_c   1.000
_cell.angle_alpha   90.00
_cell.angle_beta   90.00
_cell.angle_gamma   90.00
#
_symmetry.space_group_name_H-M   'P 1'
#
loop_
_entity.id
_entity.type
_entity.pdbx_description
1 polymer ?
#
loop_
_entity_poly.entity_id
_entity_poly.type
_entity_poly.pdbx_seq_one_letter_code
_entity_poly.pdbx_strand_id
1 'polypeptide(L)'
;QALEQLTLDKETLHYKQQIALKYAELAYNGRWFTPLREALDAFVDFTQQNNSGLVRLKLYKGNVIVVGRQSPYSLYREDYATFGEEDVYNQQDAEGFIKLYGLPLKVQALVDIEGFGRGRYQEPDYSKFKRD
;
A
#
# COMPACT_ATOMS: atom_id res chain seq x y z
N GLN A 1 3.19 10.94 7.69
CA GLN A 1 3.08 10.28 6.37
C GLN A 1 4.40 9.84 5.75
N ALA A 2 5.33 10.73 5.37
CA ALA A 2 6.55 10.30 4.65
C ALA A 2 7.45 9.32 5.43
N LEU A 3 7.54 9.50 6.75
CA LEU A 3 8.28 8.58 7.63
C LEU A 3 7.53 7.26 7.84
N GLU A 4 6.20 7.32 8.01
CA GLU A 4 5.36 6.12 8.17
C GLU A 4 5.40 5.19 6.96
N GLN A 5 5.55 5.74 5.75
CA GLN A 5 5.78 4.93 4.53
C GLN A 5 7.06 4.10 4.60
N LEU A 6 8.01 4.49 5.44
CA LEU A 6 9.29 3.81 5.61
C LEU A 6 9.27 2.82 6.79
N THR A 7 8.39 3.02 7.79
CA THR A 7 8.42 2.30 9.06
C THR A 7 7.16 1.45 9.35
N LEU A 8 6.10 1.57 8.53
CA LEU A 8 4.88 0.76 8.66
C LEU A 8 4.75 -0.22 7.50
N ASP A 9 4.20 -1.39 7.80
CA ASP A 9 3.80 -2.34 6.78
C ASP A 9 2.62 -1.81 5.95
N LYS A 10 2.44 -2.39 4.76
CA LYS A 10 1.46 -1.94 3.77
C LYS A 10 0.03 -1.93 4.30
N GLU A 11 -0.39 -3.00 4.96
CA GLU A 11 -1.79 -3.18 5.40
C GLU A 11 -2.10 -2.24 6.56
N THR A 12 -1.21 -2.16 7.55
CA THR A 12 -1.33 -1.23 8.67
C THR A 12 -1.37 0.22 8.19
N LEU A 13 -0.48 0.61 7.26
CA LEU A 13 -0.48 1.96 6.68
C LEU A 13 -1.80 2.25 5.96
N HIS A 14 -2.31 1.30 5.18
CA HIS A 14 -3.57 1.46 4.45
C HIS A 14 -4.76 1.62 5.42
N TYR A 15 -4.86 0.77 6.43
CA TYR A 15 -5.94 0.85 7.41
C TYR A 15 -5.85 2.13 8.26
N LYS A 16 -4.64 2.54 8.63
CA LYS A 16 -4.39 3.79 9.35
C LYS A 16 -4.89 5.02 8.59
N GLN A 17 -4.82 5.04 7.25
CA GLN A 17 -5.38 6.13 6.45
C GLN A 17 -6.90 6.25 6.64
N GLN A 18 -7.62 5.12 6.76
CA GLN A 18 -9.06 5.13 7.02
C GLN A 18 -9.35 5.63 8.45
N ILE A 19 -8.57 5.18 9.43
CA ILE A 19 -8.68 5.64 10.81
C ILE A 19 -8.43 7.15 10.92
N ALA A 20 -7.44 7.68 10.21
CA ALA A 20 -7.14 9.11 10.22
C ALA A 20 -8.33 9.96 9.76
N LEU A 21 -9.07 9.51 8.74
CA LEU A 21 -10.29 10.19 8.29
C LEU A 21 -11.38 10.16 9.36
N LYS A 22 -11.60 9.01 10.00
CA LYS A 22 -12.60 8.90 11.07
C LYS A 22 -12.24 9.74 12.28
N TYR A 23 -10.96 9.77 12.63
CA TYR A 23 -10.44 10.58 13.73
C TYR A 23 -10.70 12.07 13.47
N ALA A 24 -10.40 12.55 12.26
CA ALA A 24 -10.67 13.93 11.86
C ALA A 24 -12.17 14.27 11.91
N GLU A 25 -13.05 13.36 11.47
CA GLU A 25 -14.50 13.53 11.56
C GLU A 25 -14.97 13.69 13.03
N LEU A 26 -14.45 12.87 13.94
CA LEU A 26 -14.79 12.96 15.37
C LEU A 26 -14.33 14.29 15.97
N ALA A 27 -13.12 14.73 15.65
CA ALA A 27 -12.59 16.02 16.10
C ALA A 27 -13.44 17.19 15.55
N TYR A 28 -13.76 17.17 14.25
CA TYR A 28 -14.57 18.20 13.60
C TYR A 28 -15.97 18.32 14.21
N ASN A 29 -16.61 17.18 14.49
CA ASN A 29 -17.96 17.14 15.07
C ASN A 29 -18.00 17.44 16.58
N GLY A 30 -16.88 17.84 17.21
CA GLY A 30 -16.80 18.10 18.65
C GLY A 30 -16.94 16.83 19.51
N ARG A 31 -16.79 15.64 18.92
CA ARG A 31 -16.91 14.33 19.60
C ARG A 31 -15.61 13.88 20.24
N TRP A 32 -14.87 14.84 20.80
CA TRP A 32 -13.55 14.61 21.36
C TRP A 32 -13.57 13.63 22.53
N PHE A 33 -14.55 13.72 23.44
CA PHE A 33 -14.62 12.89 24.64
C PHE A 33 -15.36 11.55 24.45
N THR A 34 -15.42 11.06 23.22
CA THR A 34 -16.09 9.77 22.94
C THR A 34 -15.13 8.59 23.16
N PRO A 35 -15.63 7.44 23.66
CA PRO A 35 -14.81 6.22 23.79
C PRO A 35 -14.21 5.76 22.47
N LEU A 36 -14.88 6.05 21.34
CA LEU A 36 -14.35 5.73 20.02
C LEU A 36 -13.05 6.49 19.73
N ARG A 37 -12.97 7.79 20.05
CA ARG A 37 -11.72 8.56 19.85
C ARG A 37 -10.59 7.99 20.72
N GLU A 38 -10.87 7.60 21.96
CA GLU A 38 -9.89 6.95 22.85
C GLU A 38 -9.38 5.61 22.30
N ALA A 39 -10.27 4.80 21.72
CA ALA A 39 -9.87 3.56 21.06
C ALA A 39 -8.98 3.82 19.83
N LEU A 40 -9.28 4.87 19.07
CA LEU A 40 -8.44 5.28 17.93
C LEU A 40 -7.09 5.86 18.38
N ASP A 41 -7.01 6.56 19.51
CA ASP A 41 -5.74 7.00 20.11
C ASP A 41 -4.84 5.80 20.42
N ALA A 42 -5.38 4.78 21.11
CA ALA A 42 -4.62 3.58 21.44
C ALA A 42 -4.10 2.86 20.18
N PHE A 43 -4.91 2.82 19.10
CA PHE A 43 -4.45 2.32 17.81
C PHE A 43 -3.29 3.16 17.26
N VAL A 44 -3.42 4.49 17.25
CA VAL A 44 -2.38 5.39 16.74
C VAL A 44 -1.11 5.24 17.55
N ASP A 45 -1.18 5.24 18.88
CA ASP A 45 -0.05 5.07 19.79
C ASP A 45 0.71 3.77 19.50
N PHE A 46 -0.01 2.66 19.31
CA PHE A 46 0.59 1.39 18.91
C PHE A 46 1.33 1.50 17.57
N THR A 47 0.69 2.09 16.55
CA THR A 47 1.32 2.27 15.23
C THR A 47 2.48 3.28 15.21
N GLN A 48 2.69 4.06 16.27
CA GLN A 48 3.73 5.09 16.31
C GLN A 48 5.00 4.67 17.05
N GLN A 49 5.01 3.49 17.71
CA GLN A 49 6.14 3.01 18.49
C GLN A 49 7.48 3.03 17.74
N ASN A 50 7.47 2.65 16.45
CA ASN A 50 8.68 2.59 15.62
C ASN A 50 8.78 3.75 14.60
N ASN A 51 7.90 4.75 14.64
CA ASN A 51 7.87 5.85 13.67
C ASN A 51 8.88 6.96 14.02
N SER A 52 10.17 6.60 14.11
CA SER A 52 11.27 7.50 14.45
C SER A 52 12.27 7.61 13.31
N GLY A 53 12.72 8.82 12.98
CA GLY A 53 13.68 9.05 11.90
C GLY A 53 13.70 10.49 11.39
N LEU A 54 14.37 10.69 10.25
CA LEU A 54 14.58 11.99 9.60
C LEU A 54 13.90 12.01 8.23
N VAL A 55 13.23 13.12 7.92
CA VAL A 55 12.68 13.40 6.59
C VAL A 55 13.29 14.71 6.11
N ARG A 56 13.98 14.67 4.97
CA ARG A 56 14.55 15.85 4.33
C ARG A 56 13.53 16.44 3.37
N LEU A 57 13.21 17.72 3.57
CA LEU A 57 12.23 18.46 2.78
C LEU A 57 12.89 19.60 2.02
N LYS A 58 12.41 19.88 0.81
CA LYS A 58 12.72 21.07 0.04
C LYS A 58 11.47 21.93 -0.05
N LEU A 59 11.57 23.17 0.42
CA LEU A 59 10.49 24.15 0.36
C LEU A 59 10.73 25.08 -0.83
N TYR A 60 9.79 25.18 -1.74
CA TYR A 60 9.95 26.00 -2.94
C TYR A 60 8.60 26.53 -3.45
N LYS A 61 8.48 27.86 -3.57
CA LYS A 61 7.29 28.56 -4.13
C LYS A 61 5.95 28.03 -3.58
N GLY A 62 5.84 27.90 -2.26
CA GLY A 62 4.63 27.40 -1.60
C GLY A 62 4.45 25.87 -1.66
N ASN A 63 5.41 25.14 -2.23
CA ASN A 63 5.39 23.68 -2.29
C ASN A 63 6.33 23.05 -1.25
N VAL A 64 5.97 21.85 -0.79
CA VAL A 64 6.76 21.01 0.13
C VAL A 64 7.11 19.73 -0.61
N ILE A 65 8.39 19.51 -0.88
CA ILE A 65 8.87 18.36 -1.65
C ILE A 65 9.71 17.47 -0.74
N VAL A 66 9.37 16.19 -0.66
CA VAL A 66 10.17 15.20 0.07
C VAL A 66 11.38 14.80 -0.79
N VAL A 67 12.59 15.00 -0.28
CA VAL A 67 13.86 14.75 -1.00
C VAL A 67 14.76 13.71 -0.31
N GLY A 68 14.31 13.13 0.79
CA GLY A 68 15.04 12.08 1.49
C GLY A 68 14.33 11.61 2.75
N ARG A 69 14.57 10.37 3.14
CA ARG A 69 14.00 9.72 4.32
C ARG A 69 15.07 8.81 4.91
N GLN A 70 15.15 8.75 6.23
CA GLN A 70 16.06 7.85 6.94
C GLN A 70 15.42 7.45 8.27
N SER A 71 15.50 6.18 8.63
CA SER A 71 15.00 5.69 9.92
C SER A 71 15.83 4.49 10.36
N PRO A 72 16.16 4.37 11.66
CA PRO A 72 16.72 3.13 12.22
C PRO A 72 15.73 1.97 12.22
N TYR A 73 14.43 2.24 12.06
CA TYR A 73 13.35 1.24 12.01
C TYR A 73 12.78 1.08 10.60
N SER A 74 13.60 1.33 9.58
CA SER A 74 13.18 1.22 8.19
C SER A 74 12.85 -0.23 7.84
N LEU A 75 11.67 -0.43 7.25
CA LEU A 75 11.29 -1.69 6.59
C LEU A 75 11.81 -1.77 5.15
N TYR A 76 12.43 -0.70 4.64
CA TYR A 76 13.08 -0.71 3.35
C TYR A 76 14.43 -1.42 3.45
N ARG A 77 14.66 -2.32 2.49
CA ARG A 77 15.84 -3.17 2.39
C ARG A 77 16.35 -3.07 0.95
N GLU A 78 17.49 -2.40 0.78
CA GLU A 78 18.07 -2.11 -0.54
C GLU A 78 18.52 -3.40 -1.26
N ASP A 79 19.04 -4.35 -0.50
CA ASP A 79 19.40 -5.71 -0.91
C ASP A 79 18.22 -6.48 -1.53
N TYR A 80 17.00 -6.26 -1.05
CA TYR A 80 15.79 -6.86 -1.63
C TYR A 80 15.17 -6.04 -2.78
N ALA A 81 15.53 -4.76 -2.90
CA ALA A 81 14.95 -3.84 -3.87
C ALA A 81 15.84 -3.62 -5.10
N THR A 82 17.11 -3.99 -5.02
CA THR A 82 18.07 -3.86 -6.12
C THR A 82 17.85 -4.91 -7.20
N PHE A 83 18.09 -4.53 -8.45
CA PHE A 83 18.11 -5.45 -9.59
C PHE A 83 19.49 -6.10 -9.79
N GLY A 84 20.49 -5.73 -8.97
CA GLY A 84 21.90 -6.06 -9.20
C GLY A 84 22.42 -7.32 -8.51
N GLU A 85 21.73 -7.88 -7.52
CA GLU A 85 22.15 -9.10 -6.82
C GLU A 85 21.04 -10.15 -6.84
N GLU A 86 21.28 -11.27 -7.53
CA GLU A 86 20.31 -12.35 -7.75
C GLU A 86 20.17 -13.32 -6.54
N ASP A 87 20.96 -13.15 -5.48
CA ASP A 87 21.05 -14.13 -4.38
C ASP A 87 20.07 -13.91 -3.21
N VAL A 88 19.37 -12.76 -3.15
CA VAL A 88 18.57 -12.38 -1.97
C VAL A 88 17.10 -12.84 -2.06
N TYR A 89 16.58 -13.05 -3.27
CA TYR A 89 15.18 -13.47 -3.49
C TYR A 89 15.05 -14.46 -4.65
N ASN A 90 14.41 -15.60 -4.40
CA ASN A 90 14.08 -16.58 -5.45
C ASN A 90 12.90 -16.09 -6.30
N GLN A 91 13.21 -15.58 -7.50
CA GLN A 91 12.20 -15.06 -8.42
C GLN A 91 11.20 -16.13 -8.90
N GLN A 92 11.53 -17.42 -8.82
CA GLN A 92 10.62 -18.51 -9.23
C GLN A 92 9.37 -18.58 -8.34
N ASP A 93 9.46 -18.11 -7.09
CA ASP A 93 8.32 -18.11 -6.15
C ASP A 93 7.19 -17.18 -6.63
N ALA A 94 7.52 -16.15 -7.43
CA ALA A 94 6.56 -15.20 -7.96
C ALA A 94 5.52 -15.88 -8.88
N GLU A 95 5.91 -16.89 -9.65
CA GLU A 95 4.98 -17.60 -10.55
C GLU A 95 3.87 -18.30 -9.76
N GLY A 96 4.23 -19.00 -8.69
CA GLY A 96 3.29 -19.66 -7.78
C GLY A 96 2.38 -18.64 -7.09
N PHE A 97 2.97 -17.55 -6.58
CA PHE A 97 2.22 -16.48 -5.93
C PHE A 97 1.19 -15.85 -6.88
N ILE A 98 1.57 -15.47 -8.10
CA ILE A 98 0.65 -14.85 -9.08
C ILE A 98 -0.53 -15.79 -9.39
N LYS A 99 -0.24 -17.08 -9.60
CA LYS A 99 -1.28 -18.08 -9.90
C LYS A 99 -2.26 -18.25 -8.74
N LEU A 100 -1.77 -18.32 -7.51
CA LEU A 100 -2.61 -18.49 -6.32
C LEU A 100 -3.39 -17.22 -5.98
N TYR A 101 -2.72 -16.07 -5.97
CA TYR A 101 -3.34 -14.78 -5.65
C TYR A 101 -4.42 -14.40 -6.68
N GLY A 102 -4.19 -14.71 -7.95
CA GLY A 102 -5.16 -14.47 -9.03
C GLY A 102 -6.23 -15.56 -9.19
N LEU A 103 -6.16 -16.68 -8.45
CA LEU A 103 -7.06 -17.82 -8.64
C LEU A 103 -8.54 -17.45 -8.49
N PRO A 104 -8.98 -16.66 -7.49
CA PRO A 104 -10.39 -16.29 -7.37
C PRO A 104 -10.89 -15.49 -8.57
N LEU A 105 -10.06 -14.58 -9.10
CA LEU A 105 -10.39 -13.79 -10.29
C LEU A 105 -10.52 -14.68 -11.54
N LYS A 106 -9.63 -15.66 -11.67
CA LYS A 106 -9.68 -16.65 -12.76
C LYS A 106 -10.95 -17.49 -12.71
N VAL A 107 -11.32 -18.00 -11.54
CA VAL A 107 -12.55 -18.80 -11.35
C VAL A 107 -13.78 -17.97 -11.68
N GLN A 108 -13.84 -16.72 -11.21
CA GLN A 108 -14.94 -15.81 -11.53
C GLN A 108 -15.08 -15.59 -13.04
N ALA A 109 -13.97 -15.37 -13.73
CA ALA A 109 -13.97 -15.21 -15.19
C ALA A 109 -14.46 -16.47 -15.93
N LEU A 110 -14.08 -17.67 -15.46
CA LEU A 110 -14.54 -18.94 -16.05
C LEU A 110 -16.05 -19.12 -15.87
N VAL A 111 -16.58 -18.87 -14.68
CA VAL A 111 -18.03 -18.93 -14.40
C VAL A 111 -18.80 -17.95 -15.28
N ASP A 112 -18.27 -16.74 -15.48
CA ASP A 112 -18.90 -15.74 -16.36
C ASP A 112 -18.97 -16.22 -17.82
N ILE A 113 -17.89 -16.86 -18.32
CA ILE A 113 -17.83 -17.41 -19.68
C ILE A 113 -18.79 -18.59 -19.84
N GLU A 114 -18.82 -19.52 -18.88
CA GLU A 114 -19.69 -20.71 -18.91
C GLU A 114 -21.17 -20.37 -18.79
N GLY A 115 -21.51 -19.37 -17.96
CA GLY A 115 -22.91 -18.97 -17.71
C GLY A 115 -23.52 -18.13 -18.83
N PHE A 116 -22.77 -17.18 -19.40
CA PHE A 116 -23.32 -16.19 -20.35
C PHE A 116 -22.79 -16.33 -21.78
N GLY A 117 -21.84 -17.25 -22.04
CA GLY A 117 -21.22 -17.45 -23.36
C GLY A 117 -20.39 -16.26 -23.86
N ARG A 118 -20.21 -15.22 -23.04
CA ARG A 118 -19.39 -14.02 -23.29
C ARG A 118 -18.82 -13.52 -21.97
N GLY A 119 -17.52 -13.23 -21.94
CA GLY A 119 -16.93 -12.50 -20.82
C GLY A 119 -17.54 -11.10 -20.70
N ARG A 120 -17.64 -10.56 -19.47
CA ARG A 120 -18.12 -9.18 -19.24
C ARG A 120 -17.25 -8.11 -19.91
N TYR A 121 -16.03 -8.49 -20.32
CA TYR A 121 -15.04 -7.63 -20.94
C TYR A 121 -14.93 -7.95 -22.43
N GLN A 122 -14.88 -6.91 -23.26
CA GLN A 122 -14.56 -7.04 -24.68
C GLN A 122 -13.15 -7.60 -24.83
N GLU A 123 -12.96 -8.59 -25.70
CA GLU A 123 -11.63 -9.14 -25.98
C GLU A 123 -10.69 -8.02 -26.44
N PRO A 124 -9.48 -7.90 -25.85
CA PRO A 124 -8.52 -6.92 -26.33
C PRO A 124 -8.16 -7.21 -27.78
N ASP A 125 -8.29 -6.21 -28.65
CA ASP A 125 -7.83 -6.30 -30.03
C ASP A 125 -6.30 -6.20 -30.09
N TYR A 126 -5.64 -7.36 -30.09
CA TYR A 126 -4.18 -7.46 -30.17
C TYR A 126 -3.62 -7.09 -31.56
N SER A 127 -4.45 -6.79 -32.57
CA SER A 127 -3.96 -6.39 -33.91
C SER A 127 -3.18 -5.06 -33.90
N LYS A 128 -3.36 -4.25 -32.86
CA LYS A 128 -2.68 -2.95 -32.69
C LYS A 128 -1.59 -2.95 -31.61
N PHE A 129 -1.37 -4.06 -30.90
CA PHE A 129 -0.37 -4.14 -29.86
C PHE A 129 1.02 -4.35 -30.49
N LYS A 130 1.65 -3.27 -30.95
CA LYS A 130 3.07 -3.28 -31.30
C LYS A 130 3.86 -3.32 -30.00
N ARG A 131 4.58 -4.42 -29.82
CA ARG A 131 5.69 -4.52 -28.88
C ARG A 131 6.85 -3.78 -29.54
N ASP A 132 7.08 -2.54 -29.15
CA ASP A 132 8.36 -1.88 -29.44
C ASP A 132 9.46 -2.51 -28.56
#